data_AF-A0A560B090-F1
#
_entry.id   AF-A0A560B090-F1
#
_cell.length_a   1.000
_cell.length_b   1.000
_cell.length_c   1.000
_cell.angle_alpha   90.00
_cell.angle_beta   90.00
_cell.angle_gamma   90.00
#
_symmetry.space_group_name_H-M   'P 1'
#
loop_
_entity.id
_entity.type
_entity.pdbx_description
1 polymer ?
#
loop_
_entity_poly.entity_id
_entity_poly.type
_entity_poly.pdbx_seq_one_letter_code
_entity_poly.pdbx_strand_id
1 'polypeptide(L)' 'MKVTVNVQVLVRDNNVDQALRALKKKMQREGIFREMKLRRNYEKPSEKRAREKAEAVRRTRKLLRKRMEREGY' A
#
# COMPACT_ATOMS: atom_id res chain seq x y z
N MET A 1 8.59 1.21 17.74
CA MET A 1 9.02 0.22 16.72
C MET A 1 9.16 0.92 15.38
N LYS A 2 10.39 1.15 14.90
CA LYS A 2 10.64 1.70 13.56
C LYS A 2 10.39 0.59 12.54
N VAL A 3 9.42 0.78 11.66
CA VAL A 3 9.20 -0.11 10.52
C VAL A 3 10.14 0.38 9.41
N THR A 4 11.39 -0.07 9.41
CA THR A 4 12.30 0.13 8.27
C THR A 4 11.99 -0.92 7.22
N VAL A 5 11.08 -0.59 6.30
CA VAL A 5 10.86 -1.41 5.10
C VAL A 5 11.98 -1.07 4.11
N ASN A 6 13.00 -1.92 4.02
CA ASN A 6 14.11 -1.72 3.08
C ASN A 6 13.69 -2.20 1.69
N VAL A 7 13.14 -1.29 0.88
CA VAL A 7 12.77 -1.58 -0.52
C VAL A 7 14.00 -1.50 -1.41
N GLN A 8 14.46 -2.64 -1.88
CA GLN A 8 15.56 -2.74 -2.84
C GLN A 8 15.05 -3.16 -4.23
N VAL A 9 15.71 -2.64 -5.28
CA VAL A 9 15.51 -3.01 -6.69
C VAL A 9 16.87 -3.26 -7.32
N LEU A 10 17.01 -4.40 -7.99
CA LEU A 10 18.20 -4.75 -8.76
C LEU A 10 18.11 -4.07 -10.12
N VAL A 11 19.15 -3.33 -10.50
CA VAL A 11 19.27 -2.74 -11.84
C VAL A 11 20.00 -3.75 -12.72
N ARG A 12 19.44 -4.07 -13.88
CA ARG A 12 20.09 -4.89 -14.91
C ARG A 12 20.31 -4.04 -16.15
N ASP A 13 21.42 -4.28 -16.84
CA ASP A 13 21.73 -3.72 -18.16
C ASP A 13 21.77 -2.18 -18.22
N ASN A 14 22.22 -1.51 -17.15
CA ASN A 14 22.25 -0.04 -17.01
C ASN A 14 20.89 0.68 -17.23
N ASN A 15 19.77 -0.05 -17.21
CA ASN A 15 18.46 0.53 -17.42
C ASN A 15 17.89 1.14 -16.12
N VAL A 16 18.40 2.32 -15.78
CA VAL A 16 18.07 3.03 -14.54
C VAL A 16 16.61 3.53 -14.51
N ASP A 17 16.06 4.00 -15.63
CA ASP A 17 14.68 4.52 -15.68
C ASP A 17 13.67 3.41 -15.34
N GLN A 18 13.87 2.22 -15.92
CA GLN A 18 13.00 1.08 -15.66
C GLN A 18 13.09 0.64 -14.19
N ALA A 19 14.30 0.64 -13.61
CA ALA A 19 14.49 0.33 -12.20
C ALA A 19 13.80 1.35 -11.28
N LEU A 20 13.85 2.65 -11.60
CA LEU A 20 13.15 3.71 -10.87
C LEU A 20 11.62 3.55 -10.95
N ARG A 21 11.08 3.21 -12.13
CA ARG A 21 9.65 2.88 -12.29
C ARG A 21 9.26 1.66 -11.47
N ALA A 22 10.07 0.61 -11.48
CA ALA A 22 9.83 -0.60 -10.69
C ALA A 22 9.86 -0.32 -9.19
N LEU A 23 10.81 0.50 -8.72
CA LEU A 23 10.93 0.93 -7.33
C LEU A 23 9.68 1.70 -6.90
N LYS A 24 9.27 2.71 -7.68
CA LYS A 24 8.05 3.49 -7.41
C LYS A 24 6.82 2.59 -7.32
N LYS A 25 6.68 1.63 -8.23
CA LYS A 25 5.56 0.68 -8.24
C LYS A 25 5.59 -0.26 -7.03
N LYS A 26 6.77 -0.70 -6.59
CA LYS A 26 6.96 -1.53 -5.40
C LYS A 26 6.63 -0.77 -4.11
N MET A 27 7.11 0.46 -3.97
CA MET A 27 6.79 1.34 -2.84
C MET A 27 5.30 1.69 -2.76
N GLN A 28 4.64 1.89 -3.89
CA GLN A 28 3.19 2.10 -3.94
C GLN A 28 2.41 0.86 -3.51
N ARG A 29 2.86 -0.33 -3.90
CA ARG A 29 2.23 -1.61 -3.50
C ARG A 29 2.38 -1.88 -2.01
N GLU A 30 3.54 -1.58 -1.44
CA GLU A 30 3.81 -1.70 -0.01
C GLU A 30 3.09 -0.61 0.82
N GLY A 31 2.52 0.41 0.18
CA GLY A 31 1.71 1.42 0.86
C GLY A 31 2.52 2.41 1.69
N ILE A 32 3.84 2.46 1.53
CA ILE A 32 4.74 3.32 2.30
C ILE A 32 4.33 4.80 2.18
N PHE A 33 3.95 5.27 0.99
CA PHE A 33 3.48 6.65 0.80
C PHE A 33 2.18 6.95 1.55
N ARG A 34 1.29 5.96 1.68
CA ARG A 34 0.04 6.10 2.44
C ARG A 34 0.33 6.18 3.92
N GLU A 35 1.23 5.33 4.43
CA GLU A 35 1.67 5.39 5.81
C GLU A 35 2.40 6.69 6.13
N MET A 36 3.29 7.15 5.24
CA MET A 36 3.98 8.42 5.40
C MET A 36 2.99 9.58 5.53
N LYS A 37 1.94 9.63 4.70
CA LYS A 37 0.92 10.68 4.79
C LYS A 37 0.13 10.61 6.10
N LEU A 38 -0.21 9.41 6.54
CA LEU A 38 -0.97 9.16 7.77
C LEU A 38 -0.20 9.47 9.05
N ARG A 39 1.13 9.29 9.04
CA ARG A 39 1.99 9.53 10.20
C ARG A 39 2.48 10.98 10.33
N ARG A 40 2.12 11.88 9.40
CA ARG A 40 2.53 13.31 9.47
C ARG A 40 1.95 14.01 10.70
N ASN A 41 0.73 13.66 11.08
CA ASN A 41 -0.02 14.31 12.16
C ASN A 41 -0.45 13.28 13.20
N TYR A 42 -0.59 13.71 14.45
CA TYR A 42 -1.17 12.86 15.50
C TYR A 42 -2.66 12.64 15.22
N GLU A 43 -3.06 11.38 15.07
CA GLU A 43 -4.46 10.95 14.93
C GLU A 43 -4.95 10.43 16.28
N LYS A 44 -6.10 10.92 16.77
CA LYS A 44 -6.64 10.48 18.06
C LYS A 44 -6.96 8.98 18.00
N PRO A 45 -6.72 8.20 19.07
CA PRO A 45 -6.92 6.74 19.04
C PRO A 45 -8.36 6.31 18.73
N SER A 46 -9.37 7.15 18.97
CA SER A 46 -10.75 6.92 18.57
C SER A 46 -10.96 7.03 17.06
N GLU A 47 -10.34 8.02 16.43
CA GLU A 47 -10.42 8.27 14.98
C GLU A 47 -9.66 7.20 14.21
N LYS A 48 -8.47 6.82 14.71
CA LYS A 48 -7.69 5.70 14.17
C LYS A 48 -8.52 4.41 14.13
N ARG A 49 -9.22 4.07 15.22
CA ARG A 49 -10.09 2.89 15.31
C ARG A 49 -11.26 2.95 14.31
N ALA A 50 -11.88 4.13 14.13
CA ALA A 50 -12.95 4.30 13.17
C ALA A 50 -12.46 4.13 11.72
N ARG A 51 -11.30 4.71 11.39
CA ARG A 51 -10.68 4.59 10.06
C ARG A 51 -10.28 3.15 9.75
N GLU A 52 -9.64 2.45 10.70
CA GLU A 52 -9.25 1.05 10.52
C GLU A 52 -10.45 0.15 10.24
N LYS A 53 -11.57 0.34 10.96
CA LYS A 53 -12.83 -0.37 10.70
C LYS A 53 -13.38 -0.08 9.30
N ALA A 54 -13.42 1.19 8.90
CA ALA A 54 -13.89 1.59 7.57
C ALA A 54 -12.98 1.03 6.45
N GLU A 55 -11.67 1.03 6.65
CA GLU A 55 -10.70 0.47 5.72
C GLU A 55 -10.79 -1.05 5.60
N ALA A 56 -11.08 -1.76 6.69
CA ALA A 56 -11.32 -3.21 6.68
C ALA A 56 -12.57 -3.55 5.86
N VAL A 57 -13.69 -2.85 6.10
CA VAL A 57 -14.93 -3.02 5.31
C VAL A 57 -14.70 -2.69 3.83
N ARG A 58 -13.93 -1.65 3.52
CA ARG A 58 -13.59 -1.32 2.13
C ARG A 58 -12.72 -2.40 1.49
N ARG A 59 -11.77 -2.98 2.24
CA ARG A 59 -10.92 -4.08 1.76
C ARG A 59 -11.73 -5.34 1.47
N THR A 60 -12.63 -5.75 2.37
CA THR A 60 -13.48 -6.93 2.17
C THR A 60 -14.39 -6.76 0.96
N ARG A 61 -15.05 -5.60 0.80
CA ARG A 61 -15.87 -5.28 -0.39
C ARG A 61 -15.07 -5.36 -1.69
N LYS A 62 -13.83 -4.83 -1.69
CA LYS A 62 -12.95 -4.89 -2.86
C LYS A 62 -12.53 -6.32 -3.21
N LEU A 63 -12.25 -7.16 -2.20
CA LEU A 63 -11.90 -8.57 -2.40
C LEU A 63 -13.09 -9.36 -2.95
N LEU A 64 -14.29 -9.14 -2.41
CA LEU A 64 -15.52 -9.77 -2.89
C LEU A 64 -15.80 -9.40 -4.35
N ARG A 65 -15.68 -8.11 -4.72
CA ARG A 65 -15.82 -7.68 -6.11
C ARG A 65 -14.83 -8.38 -7.04
N LYS A 66 -13.54 -8.44 -6.67
CA LYS A 66 -12.52 -9.13 -7.46
C LYS A 66 -12.75 -10.63 -7.56
N ARG A 67 -13.35 -11.24 -6.54
CA ARG A 67 -13.73 -12.65 -6.54
C ARG A 67 -14.86 -12.89 -7.54
N MET A 68 -15.90 -12.06 -7.52
CA MET A 68 -17.01 -12.13 -8.48
C MET A 68 -16.54 -11.93 -9.92
N GLU A 69 -15.66 -10.94 -10.17
CA GLU A 69 -15.06 -10.70 -11.49
C GLU A 69 -14.20 -11.89 -12.00
N ARG A 70 -13.67 -12.72 -11.09
CA ARG A 70 -12.81 -13.87 -11.43
C ARG A 70 -13.59 -15.18 -11.56
N GLU A 71 -14.58 -15.40 -10.69
CA GLU A 71 -15.39 -16.62 -10.64
C GLU A 71 -16.57 -16.60 -11.61
N GLY A 72 -16.85 -15.45 -12.24
CA GLY A 72 -17.82 -15.32 -13.34
C GLY A 72 -19.26 -15.43 -12.86
N TYR A 73 -19.91 -14.27 -12.72
CA TYR A 73 -21.37 -14.12 -12.83
C TYR A 73 -21.65 -12.93 -13.74
#